data_AF-A0A327SDE2-F1
#
_entry.id   AF-A0A327SDE2-F1
#
_cell.length_a   1.000
_cell.length_b   1.000
_cell.length_c   1.000
_cell.angle_alpha   90.00
_cell.angle_beta   90.00
_cell.angle_gamma   90.00
#
_symmetry.space_group_name_H-M   'P 1'
#
loop_
_entity.id
_entity.type
_entity.pdbx_description
1 polymer ?
#
loop_
_entity_poly.entity_id
_entity_poly.type
_entity_poly.pdbx_seq_one_letter_code
_entity_poly.pdbx_strand_id
1 'polypeptide(L)'
;MEELSDEQIQSLLENGLNTTKEPLSAIEQEQMDSYFSLFQKLKTEPADTLPFNFAAEVTRQLKLRLKYRSDLKFSLFSALGIIIGLIAAYGLLSLVKIDAGEQFLTAMLKLKWLLLTGVVILSGTLVFDLKIVQENPYNNAAGMDEAKN
;
A
#
# COMPACT_ATOMS: atom_id res chain seq x y z
N MET A 1 22.68 38.96 -24.64
CA MET A 1 21.94 39.11 -23.38
C MET A 1 21.98 37.73 -22.76
N GLU A 2 22.67 37.58 -21.63
CA GLU A 2 22.69 36.31 -20.91
C GLU A 2 21.34 36.17 -20.21
N GLU A 3 20.60 35.11 -20.51
CA GLU A 3 19.37 34.76 -19.79
C GLU A 3 19.74 34.35 -18.36
N LEU A 4 19.07 34.93 -17.36
CA LEU A 4 19.26 34.55 -15.96
C LEU A 4 18.80 33.10 -15.73
N SER A 5 19.59 32.31 -15.01
CA SER A 5 19.21 30.94 -14.66
C SER A 5 18.23 30.90 -13.49
N ASP A 6 17.41 29.85 -13.41
CA ASP A 6 16.42 29.64 -12.33
C ASP A 6 17.03 29.77 -10.92
N GLU A 7 18.26 29.30 -10.73
CA GLU A 7 18.98 29.39 -9.45
C GLU A 7 19.36 30.84 -9.10
N GLN A 8 19.66 31.68 -10.10
CA GLN A 8 19.91 33.10 -9.88
C GLN A 8 18.64 33.83 -9.49
N ILE A 9 17.51 33.52 -10.15
CA ILE A 9 16.19 34.06 -9.81
C ILE A 9 15.80 33.71 -8.36
N GLN A 10 16.02 32.46 -7.96
CA GLN A 10 15.77 32.01 -6.59
C GLN A 10 16.65 32.75 -5.56
N SER A 11 17.94 32.92 -5.86
CA SER A 11 18.87 33.64 -4.97
C SER A 11 18.51 35.13 -4.81
N LEU A 12 17.95 35.76 -5.84
CA LEU A 12 17.49 37.16 -5.79
C LEU A 12 16.22 37.32 -4.94
N LEU A 13 15.35 36.31 -4.95
CA LEU A 13 14.12 36.26 -4.14
C LEU A 13 14.44 36.07 -2.65
N GLU A 14 15.41 35.22 -2.33
CA GLU A 14 15.83 34.89 -0.96
C GLU A 14 16.62 36.03 -0.30
N ASN A 15 17.48 36.72 -1.06
CA ASN A 15 18.33 37.81 -0.55
C ASN A 15 17.68 39.20 -0.64
N GLY A 16 16.45 39.31 -1.14
CA GLY A 16 15.69 40.55 -1.22
C GLY A 16 16.31 41.58 -2.16
N LEU A 17 16.14 41.37 -3.48
CA LEU A 17 16.34 42.37 -4.57
C LEU A 17 17.45 43.41 -4.34
N ASN A 18 18.64 42.97 -3.96
CA ASN A 18 19.76 43.88 -3.68
C ASN A 18 20.98 43.66 -4.56
N THR A 19 20.76 43.32 -5.83
CA THR A 19 21.74 43.32 -6.94
C THR A 19 20.88 43.13 -8.21
N THR A 20 20.79 43.99 -9.22
CA THR A 20 21.82 44.59 -10.08
C THR A 20 21.13 45.67 -10.95
N LYS A 21 21.88 46.67 -11.46
CA LYS A 21 21.40 47.86 -12.18
C LYS A 21 20.94 47.64 -13.65
N GLU A 22 20.50 46.44 -14.02
CA GLU A 22 20.02 46.17 -15.39
C GLU A 22 18.51 45.92 -15.42
N PRO A 23 17.77 46.57 -16.35
CA PRO A 23 16.33 46.33 -16.47
C PRO A 23 16.09 44.90 -16.96
N LEU A 24 15.38 44.12 -16.14
CA LEU A 24 14.92 42.77 -16.49
C LEU A 24 14.18 42.79 -17.83
N SER A 25 14.40 41.76 -18.64
CA SER A 25 13.62 41.56 -19.86
C SER A 25 12.17 41.19 -19.50
N ALA A 26 11.23 41.41 -20.42
CA ALA A 26 9.81 41.14 -20.19
C ALA A 26 9.53 39.67 -19.81
N ILE A 27 10.37 38.74 -20.29
CA ILE A 27 10.25 37.29 -20.01
C ILE A 27 10.74 36.97 -18.59
N GLU A 28 11.87 37.54 -18.17
CA GLU A 28 12.41 37.36 -16.81
C GLU A 28 11.49 37.97 -15.75
N GLN A 29 10.77 39.05 -16.10
CA GLN A 29 9.81 39.68 -15.22
C GLN A 29 8.55 38.80 -15.01
N GLU A 30 8.06 38.15 -16.06
CA GLU A 30 6.94 37.19 -15.98
C GLU A 30 7.29 35.95 -15.14
N GLN A 31 8.54 35.45 -15.28
CA GLN A 31 9.04 34.36 -14.45
C GLN A 31 9.18 34.78 -12.99
N MET A 32 9.74 35.96 -12.72
CA MET A 32 9.86 36.51 -11.36
C MET A 32 8.49 36.66 -10.69
N ASP A 33 7.49 37.18 -11.41
CA ASP A 33 6.12 37.32 -10.90
C ASP A 33 5.48 35.96 -10.57
N SER A 34 5.77 34.94 -11.41
CA SER A 34 5.33 33.56 -11.17
C SER A 34 5.96 32.99 -9.89
N TYR A 35 7.27 33.16 -9.69
CA TYR A 35 7.97 32.75 -8.48
C TYR A 35 7.46 33.50 -7.24
N PHE A 36 7.22 34.81 -7.36
CA PHE A 36 6.67 35.61 -6.27
C PHE A 36 5.28 35.13 -5.85
N SER A 37 4.42 34.79 -6.81
CA SER A 37 3.08 34.25 -6.54
C SER A 37 3.10 32.89 -5.81
N LEU A 38 4.05 32.02 -6.17
CA LEU A 38 4.27 30.73 -5.51
C LEU A 38 4.78 30.93 -4.09
N PHE A 39 5.77 31.80 -3.91
CA PHE A 39 6.34 32.09 -2.59
C PHE A 39 5.31 32.75 -1.66
N GLN A 40 4.44 33.60 -2.19
CA GLN A 40 3.36 34.22 -1.44
C GLN A 40 2.30 33.20 -1.01
N LYS A 41 1.94 32.24 -1.88
CA LYS A 41 1.05 31.12 -1.55
C LYS A 41 1.66 30.10 -0.60
N LEU A 42 2.98 29.94 -0.59
CA LEU A 42 3.69 29.05 0.34
C LEU A 42 3.89 29.70 1.72
N LYS A 43 3.99 31.03 1.78
CA LYS A 43 4.04 31.80 3.04
C LYS A 43 2.70 31.85 3.77
N THR A 44 1.60 31.66 3.06
CA THR A 44 0.29 31.50 3.72
C THR A 44 0.21 30.12 4.33
N GLU A 45 0.21 30.05 5.66
CA GLU A 45 -0.11 28.84 6.39
C GLU A 45 -1.50 28.34 5.94
N PRO A 46 -1.65 27.05 5.58
CA PRO A 46 -2.95 26.53 5.17
C PRO A 46 -3.97 26.77 6.28
N ALA A 47 -5.07 27.43 5.94
CA ALA A 47 -6.14 27.75 6.90
C ALA A 47 -6.74 26.49 7.53
N ASP A 48 -6.71 25.39 6.78
CA ASP A 48 -7.16 24.08 7.22
C ASP A 48 -6.00 23.30 7.82
N THR A 49 -6.05 23.17 9.15
CA THR A 49 -5.20 22.22 9.87
C THR A 49 -5.62 20.79 9.55
N LEU A 50 -4.67 19.85 9.58
CA LEU A 50 -4.98 18.44 9.39
C LEU A 50 -6.06 18.02 10.40
N PRO A 51 -7.09 17.27 9.96
CA PRO A 51 -8.16 16.86 10.86
C PRO A 51 -7.59 16.07 12.03
N PHE A 52 -8.18 16.22 13.21
CA PHE A 52 -7.70 15.65 14.48
C PHE A 52 -7.42 14.14 14.41
N ASN A 53 -8.11 13.42 13.52
CA ASN A 53 -8.00 11.99 13.30
C ASN A 53 -7.08 11.59 12.12
N PHE A 54 -6.41 12.52 11.45
CA PHE A 54 -5.61 12.23 10.25
C PHE A 54 -4.55 11.15 10.48
N ALA A 55 -3.75 11.28 11.54
CA ALA A 55 -2.71 10.31 11.86
C ALA A 55 -3.29 8.93 12.20
N ALA A 56 -4.44 8.88 12.86
CA ALA A 56 -5.15 7.64 13.17
C ALA A 56 -5.67 6.97 11.88
N GLU A 57 -6.21 7.76 10.96
CA GLU A 57 -6.77 7.27 9.70
C GLU A 57 -5.67 6.75 8.76
N VAL A 58 -4.59 7.50 8.57
CA VAL A 58 -3.43 7.07 7.77
C VAL A 58 -2.84 5.79 8.35
N THR A 59 -2.63 5.74 9.67
CA THR A 59 -2.08 4.54 10.34
C THR A 59 -3.01 3.34 10.18
N ARG A 60 -4.32 3.54 10.28
CA ARG A 60 -5.34 2.50 10.12
C ARG A 60 -5.31 1.93 8.71
N GLN A 61 -5.34 2.77 7.69
CA GLN A 61 -5.27 2.34 6.30
C GLN A 61 -3.96 1.61 5.99
N LEU A 62 -2.85 2.08 6.53
CA LEU A 62 -1.55 1.43 6.37
C LEU A 62 -1.53 0.04 7.02
N LYS A 63 -2.04 -0.09 8.26
CA LYS A 63 -2.15 -1.37 8.96
C LYS A 63 -3.04 -2.36 8.22
N LEU A 64 -4.17 -1.90 7.68
CA LEU A 64 -5.07 -2.75 6.88
C LEU A 64 -4.37 -3.28 5.62
N ARG A 65 -3.64 -2.42 4.89
CA ARG A 65 -2.87 -2.85 3.71
C ARG A 65 -1.73 -3.81 4.06
N LEU A 66 -1.03 -3.58 5.18
CA LEU A 66 0.05 -4.45 5.64
C LEU A 66 -0.46 -5.81 6.11
N LYS A 67 -1.55 -5.84 6.89
CA LYS A 67 -2.20 -7.07 7.36
C LYS A 67 -2.68 -7.91 6.18
N TYR A 68 -3.30 -7.28 5.18
CA TYR A 68 -3.77 -7.95 3.97
C TYR A 68 -2.64 -8.69 3.22
N ARG A 69 -1.47 -8.05 3.08
CA ARG A 69 -0.30 -8.67 2.44
C ARG A 69 0.32 -9.79 3.27
N SER A 70 0.22 -9.73 4.60
CA SER A 70 0.82 -10.72 5.49
C SER A 70 -0.04 -11.99 5.58
N ASP A 71 -1.34 -11.84 5.77
CA ASP A 71 -2.24 -12.97 6.00
C ASP A 71 -2.41 -13.84 4.75
N LEU A 72 -2.44 -13.22 3.56
CA LEU A 72 -2.43 -13.95 2.29
C LEU A 72 -1.16 -14.78 2.12
N LYS A 73 0.01 -14.21 2.46
CA LYS A 73 1.28 -14.95 2.39
C LYS A 73 1.29 -16.12 3.36
N PHE A 74 0.85 -15.89 4.60
CA PHE A 74 0.82 -16.93 5.62
C PHE A 74 -0.10 -18.09 5.21
N SER A 75 -1.32 -17.80 4.74
CA SER A 75 -2.24 -18.83 4.27
C SER A 75 -1.74 -19.56 3.02
N LEU A 76 -1.04 -18.87 2.11
CA LEU A 76 -0.43 -19.51 0.95
C LEU A 76 0.72 -20.43 1.37
N PHE A 77 1.60 -19.97 2.25
CA PHE A 77 2.73 -20.76 2.75
C PHE A 77 2.28 -21.95 3.59
N SER A 78 1.20 -21.82 4.38
CA SER A 78 0.66 -22.95 5.14
C SER A 78 0.10 -24.03 4.21
N ALA A 79 -0.67 -23.65 3.19
CA ALA A 79 -1.18 -24.57 2.18
C ALA A 79 -0.02 -25.24 1.41
N LEU A 80 0.99 -24.47 1.01
CA LEU A 80 2.18 -24.99 0.33
C LEU A 80 2.94 -25.98 1.22
N GLY A 81 3.11 -25.65 2.50
CA GLY A 81 3.79 -26.49 3.49
C GLY A 81 3.09 -27.84 3.69
N ILE A 82 1.75 -27.85 3.73
CA ILE A 82 0.96 -29.08 3.80
C ILE A 82 1.19 -29.94 2.55
N ILE A 83 1.13 -29.34 1.35
CA ILE A 83 1.33 -30.06 0.08
C ILE A 83 2.76 -30.64 0.02
N ILE A 84 3.77 -29.84 0.31
CA ILE A 84 5.17 -30.28 0.32
C ILE A 84 5.38 -31.40 1.34
N GLY A 85 4.81 -31.26 2.54
CA GLY A 85 4.89 -32.29 3.58
C GLY A 85 4.29 -33.63 3.13
N LEU A 86 3.13 -33.59 2.45
CA LEU A 86 2.49 -34.79 1.91
C LEU A 86 3.33 -35.45 0.79
N ILE A 87 3.91 -34.65 -0.10
CA ILE A 87 4.79 -35.14 -1.17
C ILE A 87 6.06 -35.75 -0.57
N ALA A 88 6.67 -35.08 0.41
CA ALA A 88 7.87 -35.57 1.09
C ALA A 88 7.59 -36.88 1.84
N ALA A 89 6.46 -36.97 2.54
CA ALA A 89 6.04 -38.20 3.23
C ALA A 89 5.86 -39.35 2.24
N TYR A 90 5.15 -39.12 1.12
CA TYR A 90 4.98 -40.12 0.07
C TYR A 90 6.33 -40.55 -0.54
N GLY A 91 7.21 -39.60 -0.84
CA GLY A 91 8.54 -39.87 -1.38
C GLY A 91 9.39 -40.72 -0.44
N LEU A 92 9.48 -40.33 0.84
CA LEU A 92 10.22 -41.09 1.86
C LEU A 92 9.67 -42.51 2.02
N LEU A 93 8.35 -42.67 2.10
CA LEU A 93 7.72 -43.98 2.22
C LEU A 93 8.01 -44.85 1.00
N SER A 94 7.92 -44.28 -0.21
CA SER A 94 8.17 -45.00 -1.47
C SER A 94 9.63 -45.43 -1.63
N LEU A 95 10.58 -44.65 -1.11
CA LEU A 95 12.01 -45.00 -1.10
C LEU A 95 12.31 -46.21 -0.19
N VAL A 96 11.57 -46.36 0.92
CA VAL A 96 11.75 -47.48 1.84
C VAL A 96 11.02 -48.72 1.33
N LYS A 97 9.75 -48.57 0.95
CA LYS A 97 8.91 -49.62 0.35
C LYS A 97 7.87 -48.99 -0.57
N ILE A 98 7.91 -49.34 -1.85
CA ILE A 98 6.94 -48.85 -2.86
C ILE A 98 5.49 -49.08 -2.40
N ASP A 99 5.18 -50.28 -1.86
CA ASP A 99 3.84 -50.62 -1.37
C ASP A 99 3.37 -49.69 -0.23
N ALA A 100 4.29 -49.20 0.61
CA ALA A 100 3.96 -48.28 1.70
C ALA A 100 3.55 -46.90 1.16
N GLY A 101 4.18 -46.46 0.06
CA GLY A 101 3.79 -45.25 -0.66
C GLY A 101 2.37 -45.36 -1.25
N GLU A 102 2.05 -46.47 -1.90
CA GLU A 102 0.71 -46.70 -2.46
C GLU A 102 -0.39 -46.78 -1.39
N GLN A 103 -0.10 -47.45 -0.27
CA GLN A 103 -1.02 -47.50 0.88
C GLN A 103 -1.24 -46.12 1.49
N PHE A 104 -0.18 -45.31 1.59
CA PHE A 104 -0.27 -43.93 2.04
C PHE A 104 -1.13 -43.08 1.11
N LEU A 105 -0.91 -43.15 -0.21
CA LEU A 105 -1.74 -42.45 -1.20
C LEU A 105 -3.21 -42.86 -1.09
N THR A 106 -3.47 -44.16 -0.95
CA THR A 106 -4.83 -44.70 -0.81
C THR A 106 -5.49 -44.20 0.48
N ALA A 107 -4.76 -44.16 1.60
CA ALA A 107 -5.24 -43.60 2.85
C ALA A 107 -5.51 -42.10 2.75
N MET A 108 -4.63 -41.34 2.08
CA MET A 108 -4.80 -39.91 1.84
C MET A 108 -6.05 -39.64 0.98
N LEU A 109 -6.29 -40.44 -0.05
CA LEU A 109 -7.47 -40.34 -0.91
C LEU A 109 -8.76 -40.71 -0.16
N LYS A 110 -8.72 -41.62 0.82
CA LYS A 110 -9.86 -41.86 1.72
C LYS A 110 -10.17 -40.62 2.56
N LEU A 111 -9.14 -39.87 2.96
CA LEU A 111 -9.23 -38.61 3.71
C LEU A 111 -9.49 -37.38 2.82
N LYS A 112 -9.80 -37.55 1.53
CA LYS A 112 -10.03 -36.44 0.59
C LYS A 112 -11.05 -35.40 1.09
N TRP A 113 -12.10 -35.86 1.77
CA TRP A 113 -13.11 -34.97 2.34
C TRP A 113 -12.58 -34.13 3.49
N LEU A 114 -11.72 -34.71 4.34
CA LEU A 114 -11.05 -33.99 5.43
C LEU A 114 -10.11 -32.91 4.85
N LEU A 115 -9.33 -33.26 3.83
CA LEU A 115 -8.47 -32.31 3.12
C LEU A 115 -9.28 -31.16 2.50
N LEU A 116 -10.39 -31.49 1.84
CA LEU A 116 -11.28 -30.50 1.23
C LEU A 116 -11.87 -29.56 2.29
N THR A 117 -12.31 -30.09 3.43
CA THR A 117 -12.80 -29.26 4.54
C THR A 117 -11.71 -28.34 5.10
N GLY A 118 -10.47 -28.80 5.21
CA GLY A 118 -9.34 -27.96 5.63
C GLY A 118 -9.10 -26.78 4.69
N VAL A 119 -9.16 -27.02 3.38
CA VAL A 119 -9.04 -25.96 2.35
C VAL A 119 -10.21 -24.98 2.43
N VAL A 120 -11.43 -25.48 2.63
CA VAL A 120 -12.63 -24.62 2.78
C VAL A 120 -12.55 -23.76 4.02
N ILE A 121 -12.05 -24.28 5.15
CA ILE A 121 -11.87 -23.51 6.39
C ILE A 121 -10.82 -22.42 6.20
N LEU A 122 -9.64 -22.76 5.65
CA LEU A 122 -8.59 -21.78 5.36
C LEU A 122 -9.09 -20.68 4.39
N SER A 123 -9.77 -21.08 3.33
CA SER A 123 -10.35 -20.14 2.36
C SER A 123 -11.46 -19.29 3.00
N GLY A 124 -12.28 -19.90 3.86
CA GLY A 124 -13.34 -19.23 4.61
C GLY A 124 -12.79 -18.18 5.56
N THR A 125 -11.68 -18.44 6.24
CA THR A 125 -11.02 -17.44 7.10
C THR A 125 -10.53 -16.22 6.30
N LEU A 126 -9.99 -16.43 5.10
CA LEU A 126 -9.58 -15.33 4.21
C LEU A 126 -10.78 -14.47 3.76
N VAL A 127 -11.90 -15.11 3.40
CA VAL A 127 -13.11 -14.41 2.97
C VAL A 127 -13.78 -13.66 4.14
N PHE A 128 -13.79 -14.25 5.34
CA PHE A 128 -14.33 -13.58 6.52
C PHE A 128 -13.51 -12.35 6.91
N ASP A 129 -12.18 -12.44 6.88
CA ASP A 129 -11.31 -11.29 7.13
C ASP A 129 -11.52 -10.19 6.06
N LEU A 130 -11.68 -10.57 4.79
CA LEU A 130 -12.01 -9.64 3.70
C LEU A 130 -13.34 -8.91 3.94
N LYS A 131 -14.37 -9.65 4.33
CA LYS A 131 -15.71 -9.10 4.55
C LYS A 131 -15.75 -8.16 5.76
N ILE A 132 -15.10 -8.51 6.86
CA ILE A 132 -15.02 -7.66 8.07
C ILE A 132 -14.30 -6.34 7.77
N VAL A 133 -13.29 -6.35 6.90
CA VAL A 133 -12.58 -5.13 6.48
C VAL A 133 -13.45 -4.24 5.59
N GLN A 134 -14.29 -4.82 4.73
CA GLN A 134 -15.20 -4.06 3.86
C GLN A 134 -16.44 -3.52 4.59
N GLU A 135 -17.02 -4.29 5.51
CA GLU A 135 -18.21 -3.90 6.28
C GLU A 135 -17.89 -3.02 7.49
N ASN A 136 -16.62 -2.64 7.72
CA ASN A 136 -16.26 -1.74 8.80
C ASN A 136 -16.97 -0.39 8.59
N PRO A 137 -17.85 0.06 9.52
CA PRO A 137 -18.66 1.28 9.36
C PRO A 137 -17.84 2.55 9.12
N TYR A 138 -16.56 2.55 9.51
CA TYR A 138 -15.63 3.64 9.25
C TYR A 138 -15.04 3.69 7.83
N ASN A 139 -15.23 2.67 6.99
CA ASN A 139 -14.92 2.74 5.54
C ASN A 139 -16.12 3.30 4.75
N ASN A 140 -17.34 3.09 5.23
CA ASN A 140 -18.57 3.58 4.58
C ASN A 140 -18.87 5.04 4.92
N ALA A 141 -18.37 5.56 6.03
CA ALA A 141 -18.50 6.98 6.39
C ALA A 141 -17.74 7.92 5.44
N ALA A 142 -16.62 7.47 4.84
CA ALA A 142 -15.87 8.26 3.86
C ALA A 142 -16.60 8.45 2.52
N GLY A 143 -17.61 7.62 2.22
CA GLY A 143 -18.42 7.73 1.01
C GLY A 143 -19.74 8.49 1.19
N MET A 144 -20.10 8.88 2.42
CA MET A 144 -21.36 9.59 2.70
C MET A 144 -21.20 11.12 2.78
N ASP A 145 -19.99 11.64 3.00
CA ASP A 145 -19.75 13.10 3.00
C ASP A 145 -19.56 13.68 1.59
N GLU A 146 -19.24 12.87 0.57
CA GLU A 146 -19.20 13.32 -0.84
C GLU A 146 -20.60 13.41 -1.49
N ALA A 147 -21.65 12.90 -0.86
CA ALA A 147 -23.01 12.92 -1.41
C ALA A 147 -23.84 14.15 -0.98
N LYS A 148 -23.22 15.15 -0.34
CA LYS A 148 -23.92 16.32 0.22
C LYS A 148 -23.36 17.70 -0.11
N ASN A 149 -22.42 17.83 -1.05
CA ASN A 149 -22.04 19.13 -1.62
C ASN A 149 -22.21 19.16 -3.13
#